data_AF-H1CY53-F1
#
_entry.id   AF-H1CY53-F1
#
_cell.length_a   1.000
_cell.length_b   1.000
_cell.length_c   1.000
_cell.angle_alpha   90.00
_cell.angle_beta   90.00
_cell.angle_gamma   90.00
#
_symmetry.space_group_name_H-M   'P 1'
#
loop_
_entity.id
_entity.type
_entity.pdbx_description
1 polymer ?
#
loop_
_entity_poly.entity_id
_entity_poly.type
_entity_poly.pdbx_seq_one_letter_code
_entity_poly.pdbx_strand_id
1 'polypeptide(L)'
;MKTLAGEAAKTEIGKLGSRDFVGDDGETVSRGLGESMKLSGGADTKKLTDGNIGVVAAEDGLDIKLSSELTGLTSVTTGNTTMSSDGIKIASAGEGTHAVEVTNSNISMGGQQIHDVAPGTSDTDAVNVSQLKGLVSGVDGAVNKLNNRLNRVGAGAAALAALHPLDFNPEEKWNFAAGFGHYVNANAGAIGAFYQPNEDTLFSLGGSWGGGENMVNAGVSIRLGHGNSIIGSRTVMAREIIALKQQVEAQNLKLKENEDLKARLAKQDQEIAELKAMVLKLAAKG
;
A
#
# COMPACT_ATOMS: atom_id res chain seq x y z
N MET A 1 52.97 32.80 -92.32
CA MET A 1 51.67 32.38 -92.89
C MET A 1 50.75 31.71 -91.86
N LYS A 2 51.21 30.77 -91.01
CA LYS A 2 50.33 30.10 -90.02
C LYS A 2 49.70 31.04 -88.97
N THR A 3 50.33 32.17 -88.64
CA THR A 3 49.83 33.15 -87.66
C THR A 3 48.72 34.04 -88.23
N LEU A 4 48.88 34.57 -89.44
CA LEU A 4 47.87 35.39 -90.13
C LEU A 4 46.56 34.64 -90.38
N ALA A 5 46.62 33.34 -90.72
CA ALA A 5 45.42 32.52 -90.91
C ALA A 5 44.66 32.27 -89.60
N GLY A 6 45.39 32.09 -88.48
CA GLY A 6 44.77 31.90 -87.16
C GLY A 6 44.10 33.16 -86.63
N GLU A 7 44.69 34.34 -86.87
CA GLU A 7 44.15 35.63 -86.46
C GLU A 7 42.91 36.04 -87.28
N ALA A 8 42.94 35.76 -88.59
CA ALA A 8 41.77 35.90 -89.45
C ALA A 8 40.63 34.96 -89.02
N ALA A 9 40.93 33.68 -88.72
CA ALA A 9 39.92 32.73 -88.24
C ALA A 9 39.30 33.14 -86.90
N LYS A 10 40.11 33.65 -85.97
CA LYS A 10 39.62 34.15 -84.67
C LYS A 10 38.72 35.39 -84.83
N THR A 11 39.05 36.25 -85.78
CA THR A 11 38.24 37.42 -86.15
C THR A 11 36.89 37.01 -86.74
N GLU A 12 36.87 36.01 -87.63
CA GLU A 12 35.61 35.49 -88.19
C GLU A 12 34.75 34.75 -87.16
N ILE A 13 35.35 33.98 -86.24
CA ILE A 13 34.63 33.33 -85.13
C ILE A 13 33.97 34.36 -84.20
N GLY A 14 34.64 35.50 -83.96
CA GLY A 14 34.06 36.61 -83.21
C GLY A 14 32.81 37.22 -83.87
N LYS A 15 32.67 37.12 -85.20
CA LYS A 15 31.49 37.59 -85.93
C LYS A 15 30.29 36.65 -85.83
N LEU A 16 30.49 35.39 -85.43
CA LEU A 16 29.42 34.40 -85.26
C LEU A 16 28.60 34.61 -83.96
N GLY A 17 29.02 35.52 -83.08
CA GLY A 17 28.26 35.94 -81.90
C GLY A 17 28.58 35.18 -80.61
N SER A 18 27.69 35.30 -79.62
CA SER A 18 27.75 34.64 -78.32
C SER A 18 26.73 33.50 -78.19
N ARG A 19 26.99 32.59 -77.26
CA ARG A 19 25.98 31.70 -76.70
C ARG A 19 25.48 32.29 -75.39
N ASP A 20 24.17 32.38 -75.28
CA ASP A 20 23.48 32.94 -74.13
C ASP A 20 22.90 31.79 -73.31
N PHE A 21 23.12 31.85 -71.99
CA PHE A 21 22.60 30.88 -71.03
C PHE A 21 21.78 31.65 -70.00
N VAL A 22 20.47 31.37 -69.96
CA VAL A 22 19.55 32.02 -69.04
C VAL A 22 19.48 31.21 -67.74
N GLY A 23 19.63 31.87 -66.61
CA GLY A 23 19.47 31.27 -65.28
C GLY A 23 18.01 31.22 -64.83
N ASP A 24 17.75 30.48 -63.76
CA ASP A 24 16.42 30.41 -63.13
C ASP A 24 15.96 31.78 -62.55
N ASP A 25 16.90 32.70 -62.32
CA ASP A 25 16.65 34.09 -61.95
C ASP A 25 16.26 34.99 -63.14
N GLY A 26 16.31 34.46 -64.37
CA GLY A 26 16.02 35.16 -65.61
C GLY A 26 17.21 35.96 -66.16
N GLU A 27 18.36 35.95 -65.51
CA GLU A 27 19.56 36.66 -65.96
C GLU A 27 20.31 35.85 -67.03
N THR A 28 20.94 36.56 -67.99
CA THR A 28 21.65 35.93 -69.11
C THR A 28 23.15 36.01 -68.94
N VAL A 29 23.82 34.87 -69.06
CA VAL A 29 25.27 34.77 -69.16
C VAL A 29 25.68 34.51 -70.61
N SER A 30 26.29 35.50 -71.26
CA SER A 30 26.81 35.36 -72.63
C SER A 30 28.27 34.92 -72.65
N ARG A 31 28.63 34.00 -73.54
CA ARG A 31 30.02 33.59 -73.82
C ARG A 31 30.28 33.59 -75.31
N GLY A 32 31.39 34.18 -75.74
CA GLY A 32 31.81 34.13 -77.14
C GLY A 32 32.12 32.71 -77.59
N LEU A 33 32.04 32.44 -78.90
CA LEU A 33 32.48 31.15 -79.43
C LEU A 33 33.97 30.93 -79.14
N GLY A 34 34.27 29.86 -78.41
CA GLY A 34 35.63 29.52 -77.96
C GLY A 34 36.03 30.10 -76.59
N GLU A 35 35.17 30.87 -75.92
CA GLU A 35 35.36 31.19 -74.50
C GLU A 35 34.93 30.05 -73.58
N SER A 36 35.64 29.92 -72.46
CA SER A 36 35.33 28.96 -71.41
C SER A 36 34.11 29.41 -70.58
N MET A 37 33.20 28.49 -70.30
CA MET A 37 32.15 28.66 -69.29
C MET A 37 32.54 27.91 -68.01
N LYS A 38 32.60 28.61 -66.88
CA LYS A 38 32.86 27.99 -65.56
C LYS A 38 31.53 27.68 -64.88
N LEU A 39 31.35 26.42 -64.48
CA LEU A 39 30.25 25.96 -63.63
C LEU A 39 30.84 25.53 -62.28
N SER A 40 30.33 26.06 -61.17
CA SER A 40 30.90 25.88 -59.83
C SER A 40 29.79 25.79 -58.78
N GLY A 41 29.70 24.65 -58.09
CA GLY A 41 28.71 24.42 -57.00
C GLY A 41 29.19 24.74 -55.59
N GLY A 42 30.46 25.18 -55.41
CA GLY A 42 30.98 25.64 -54.11
C GLY A 42 31.26 24.55 -53.05
N ALA A 43 30.99 23.28 -53.34
CA ALA A 43 31.22 22.16 -52.40
C ALA A 43 32.70 21.72 -52.32
N ASP A 44 33.06 21.07 -51.20
CA ASP A 44 34.34 20.37 -51.05
C ASP A 44 34.40 19.19 -52.01
N THR A 45 35.36 19.20 -52.95
CA THR A 45 35.48 18.19 -54.02
C THR A 45 35.81 16.79 -53.50
N LYS A 46 36.20 16.66 -52.22
CA LYS A 46 36.42 15.36 -51.55
C LYS A 46 35.15 14.80 -50.90
N LYS A 47 34.06 15.58 -50.85
CA LYS A 47 32.79 15.24 -50.21
C LYS A 47 31.62 15.36 -51.19
N LEU A 48 31.83 14.91 -52.42
CA LEU A 48 30.80 14.85 -53.45
C LEU A 48 30.15 13.47 -53.46
N THR A 49 28.94 13.42 -54.01
CA THR A 49 28.22 12.18 -54.26
C THR A 49 28.03 12.01 -55.76
N ASP A 50 28.01 10.76 -56.21
CA ASP A 50 27.77 10.41 -57.60
C ASP A 50 26.28 10.09 -57.81
N GLY A 51 25.77 10.40 -59.01
CA GLY A 51 24.43 9.98 -59.46
C GLY A 51 23.24 10.71 -58.81
N ASN A 52 23.46 11.55 -57.80
CA ASN A 52 22.36 12.27 -57.13
C ASN A 52 21.81 13.46 -57.93
N ILE A 53 22.55 13.97 -58.93
CA ILE A 53 22.10 15.06 -59.82
C ILE A 53 21.89 14.50 -61.22
N GLY A 54 20.64 14.48 -61.67
CA GLY A 54 20.24 14.11 -63.02
C GLY A 54 20.16 15.32 -63.93
N VAL A 55 20.52 15.12 -65.20
CA VAL A 55 20.40 16.14 -66.25
C VAL A 55 19.61 15.54 -67.41
N VAL A 56 18.50 16.18 -67.78
CA VAL A 56 17.61 15.71 -68.84
C VAL A 56 17.30 16.83 -69.84
N ALA A 57 17.09 16.48 -71.11
CA ALA A 57 16.73 17.47 -72.13
C ALA A 57 15.32 18.05 -71.88
N ALA A 58 15.18 19.36 -72.06
CA ALA A 58 13.93 20.12 -72.05
C ALA A 58 13.76 20.87 -73.40
N GLU A 59 12.65 21.58 -73.58
CA GLU A 59 12.33 22.29 -74.83
C GLU A 59 13.39 23.34 -75.19
N ASP A 60 13.78 24.18 -74.22
CA ASP A 60 14.74 25.28 -74.40
C ASP A 60 16.05 25.08 -73.62
N GLY A 61 16.35 23.85 -73.15
CA GLY A 61 17.55 23.62 -72.34
C GLY A 61 17.72 22.23 -71.73
N LEU A 62 18.36 22.19 -70.56
CA LEU A 62 18.57 21.00 -69.76
C LEU A 62 17.97 21.23 -68.38
N ASP A 63 17.05 20.36 -67.95
CA ASP A 63 16.62 20.38 -66.56
C ASP A 63 17.68 19.68 -65.70
N ILE A 64 18.06 20.34 -64.61
CA ILE A 64 18.89 19.75 -63.56
C ILE A 64 17.97 19.35 -62.41
N LYS A 65 17.90 18.05 -62.11
CA LYS A 65 16.99 17.48 -61.11
C LYS A 65 17.76 16.71 -60.05
N LEU A 66 17.23 16.75 -58.84
CA LEU A 66 17.67 15.87 -57.77
C LEU A 66 17.09 14.47 -57.99
N SER A 67 17.89 13.42 -57.79
CA SER A 67 17.39 12.04 -57.75
C SER A 67 16.33 11.88 -56.65
N SER A 68 15.28 11.10 -56.91
CA SER A 68 14.30 10.71 -55.88
C SER A 68 14.88 9.79 -54.81
N GLU A 69 16.02 9.17 -55.11
CA GLU A 69 16.78 8.31 -54.21
C GLU A 69 18.19 8.89 -54.05
N LEU A 70 18.45 9.51 -52.90
CA LEU A 70 19.75 10.08 -52.59
C LEU A 70 20.64 9.08 -51.88
N THR A 71 21.80 8.79 -52.46
CA THR A 71 22.75 7.81 -51.91
C THR A 71 24.12 8.43 -51.66
N GLY A 72 24.91 7.84 -50.77
CA GLY A 72 26.28 8.32 -50.45
C GLY A 72 26.36 9.59 -49.62
N LEU A 73 25.23 10.12 -49.12
CA LEU A 73 25.23 11.27 -48.21
C LEU A 73 25.75 10.88 -46.83
N THR A 74 26.57 11.74 -46.22
CA THR A 74 27.04 11.56 -44.84
C THR A 74 26.08 12.14 -43.81
N SER A 75 25.44 13.27 -44.15
CA SER A 75 24.49 13.95 -43.29
C SER A 75 23.58 14.90 -44.06
N VAL A 76 22.37 15.09 -43.57
CA VAL A 76 21.44 16.15 -44.00
C VAL A 76 21.08 16.98 -42.78
N THR A 77 21.29 18.29 -42.84
CA THR A 77 21.00 19.21 -41.73
C THR A 77 20.01 20.28 -42.19
N THR A 78 18.93 20.44 -41.42
CA THR A 78 17.88 21.45 -41.64
C THR A 78 17.59 22.14 -40.31
N GLY A 79 18.00 23.41 -40.18
CA GLY A 79 17.95 24.11 -38.90
C GLY A 79 18.69 23.34 -37.79
N ASN A 80 17.96 22.96 -36.73
CA ASN A 80 18.50 22.21 -35.59
C ASN A 80 18.46 20.69 -35.77
N THR A 81 17.88 20.19 -36.86
CA THR A 81 17.73 18.75 -37.11
C THR A 81 18.83 18.25 -38.03
N THR A 82 19.52 17.19 -37.61
CA THR A 82 20.53 16.49 -38.40
C THR A 82 20.16 15.01 -38.50
N MET A 83 20.16 14.48 -39.72
CA MET A 83 20.10 13.06 -40.02
C MET A 83 21.49 12.60 -40.49
N SER A 84 22.02 11.53 -39.91
CA SER A 84 23.32 10.94 -40.26
C SER A 84 23.29 9.42 -40.12
N SER A 85 24.44 8.76 -40.26
CA SER A 85 24.62 7.33 -39.97
C SER A 85 24.27 6.94 -38.53
N ASP A 86 24.30 7.89 -37.60
CA ASP A 86 24.05 7.65 -36.18
C ASP A 86 22.54 7.73 -35.85
N GLY A 87 21.74 8.26 -36.77
CA GLY A 87 20.29 8.41 -36.64
C GLY A 87 19.81 9.84 -36.86
N ILE A 88 18.78 10.25 -36.10
CA ILE A 88 18.16 11.57 -36.19
C ILE A 88 18.38 12.31 -34.87
N LYS A 89 18.88 13.54 -34.95
CA LYS A 89 19.11 14.41 -33.80
C LYS A 89 18.46 15.77 -34.01
N ILE A 90 17.72 16.23 -33.02
CA ILE A 90 17.24 17.61 -32.90
C ILE A 90 18.01 18.26 -31.76
N ALA A 91 18.81 19.28 -32.08
CA ALA A 91 19.62 19.98 -31.08
C ALA A 91 18.76 20.59 -29.96
N SER A 92 19.33 20.67 -28.76
CA SER A 92 18.64 21.26 -27.60
C SER A 92 18.19 22.69 -27.89
N ALA A 93 16.99 23.04 -27.43
CA ALA A 93 16.35 24.33 -27.67
C ALA A 93 16.41 25.28 -26.45
N GLY A 94 16.95 24.86 -25.30
CA GLY A 94 17.00 25.71 -24.09
C GLY A 94 17.52 25.01 -22.82
N GLU A 95 17.66 25.79 -21.74
CA GLU A 95 18.15 25.30 -20.46
C GLU A 95 17.28 24.17 -19.89
N GLY A 96 17.93 23.11 -19.39
CA GLY A 96 17.25 21.96 -18.80
C GLY A 96 16.71 20.92 -19.79
N THR A 97 16.81 21.15 -21.10
CA THR A 97 16.46 20.16 -22.14
C THR A 97 17.70 19.57 -22.79
N HIS A 98 17.70 18.26 -23.01
CA HIS A 98 18.72 17.59 -23.83
C HIS A 98 18.23 17.49 -25.28
N ALA A 99 19.12 17.14 -26.20
CA ALA A 99 18.73 16.87 -27.58
C ALA A 99 17.69 15.72 -27.65
N VAL A 100 16.77 15.80 -28.61
CA VAL A 100 15.96 14.64 -29.00
C VAL A 100 16.80 13.81 -29.96
N GLU A 101 17.02 12.55 -29.63
CA GLU A 101 17.90 11.67 -30.39
C GLU A 101 17.23 10.33 -30.61
N VAL A 102 17.11 9.92 -31.87
CA VAL A 102 16.68 8.58 -32.28
C VAL A 102 17.91 7.92 -32.91
N THR A 103 18.48 6.96 -32.22
CA THR A 103 19.68 6.23 -32.65
C THR A 103 19.36 4.76 -32.82
N ASN A 104 20.29 3.98 -33.36
CA ASN A 104 20.12 2.53 -33.55
C ASN A 104 19.92 1.75 -32.24
N SER A 105 20.33 2.30 -31.10
CA SER A 105 20.32 1.60 -29.82
C SER A 105 19.35 2.20 -28.81
N ASN A 106 19.00 3.48 -28.96
CA ASN A 106 18.23 4.21 -27.96
C ASN A 106 17.46 5.40 -28.55
N ILE A 107 16.40 5.77 -27.84
CA ILE A 107 15.60 6.97 -28.08
C ILE A 107 15.65 7.84 -26.83
N SER A 108 16.14 9.08 -26.99
CA SER A 108 16.09 10.12 -25.97
C SER A 108 15.10 11.19 -26.41
N MET A 109 14.11 11.50 -25.56
CA MET A 109 13.16 12.59 -25.81
C MET A 109 13.61 13.92 -25.21
N GLY A 110 14.87 14.03 -24.79
CA GLY A 110 15.41 15.31 -24.31
C GLY A 110 14.80 15.83 -23.01
N GLY A 111 14.12 14.98 -22.23
CA GLY A 111 13.35 15.38 -21.04
C GLY A 111 11.92 15.85 -21.32
N GLN A 112 11.45 15.75 -22.56
CA GLN A 112 10.10 16.14 -22.95
C GLN A 112 9.08 15.03 -22.67
N GLN A 113 7.81 15.42 -22.53
CA GLN A 113 6.69 14.49 -22.45
C GLN A 113 6.40 13.88 -23.82
N ILE A 114 6.01 12.60 -23.82
CA ILE A 114 5.50 11.91 -25.01
C ILE A 114 3.98 11.84 -24.87
N HIS A 115 3.27 12.56 -25.73
CA HIS A 115 1.81 12.56 -25.77
C HIS A 115 1.27 11.51 -26.74
N ASP A 116 -0.03 11.21 -26.63
CA ASP A 116 -0.76 10.30 -27.52
C ASP A 116 -0.21 8.87 -27.59
N VAL A 117 0.41 8.41 -26.50
CA VAL A 117 0.80 7.01 -26.32
C VAL A 117 -0.45 6.18 -26.03
N ALA A 118 -0.84 5.35 -27.00
CA ALA A 118 -1.92 4.36 -26.83
C ALA A 118 -1.59 3.39 -25.67
N PRO A 119 -2.60 2.79 -25.01
CA PRO A 119 -2.35 1.78 -23.98
C PRO A 119 -1.51 0.62 -24.54
N GLY A 120 -0.42 0.28 -23.85
CA GLY A 120 0.42 -0.86 -24.20
C GLY A 120 -0.31 -2.18 -23.98
N THR A 121 -0.06 -3.15 -24.88
CA THR A 121 -0.72 -4.47 -24.89
C THR A 121 0.25 -5.63 -24.79
N SER A 122 1.49 -5.44 -25.24
CA SER A 122 2.59 -6.41 -25.15
C SER A 122 3.61 -6.00 -24.07
N ASP A 123 4.40 -6.95 -23.58
CA ASP A 123 5.38 -6.72 -22.50
C ASP A 123 6.48 -5.68 -22.84
N THR A 124 6.68 -5.42 -24.14
CA THR A 124 7.67 -4.46 -24.65
C THR A 124 7.07 -3.10 -25.02
N ASP A 125 5.75 -2.92 -24.85
CA ASP A 125 5.09 -1.66 -25.18
C ASP A 125 5.33 -0.62 -24.08
N ALA A 126 5.39 0.65 -24.48
CA ALA A 126 5.35 1.73 -23.52
C ALA A 126 3.99 1.76 -22.80
N VAL A 127 4.01 2.05 -21.50
CA VAL A 127 2.80 2.28 -20.70
C VAL A 127 2.48 3.76 -20.63
N ASN A 128 1.20 4.10 -20.74
CA ASN A 128 0.76 5.48 -20.54
C ASN A 128 0.26 5.72 -19.10
N VAL A 129 0.05 6.99 -18.76
CA VAL A 129 -0.37 7.39 -17.40
C VAL A 129 -1.73 6.80 -17.01
N SER A 130 -2.64 6.52 -17.96
CA SER A 130 -3.94 5.94 -17.66
C SER A 130 -3.82 4.50 -17.13
N GLN A 131 -2.91 3.70 -17.69
CA GLN A 131 -2.64 2.34 -17.21
C GLN A 131 -2.02 2.36 -15.81
N LEU A 132 -1.07 3.26 -15.56
CA LEU A 132 -0.47 3.43 -14.23
C LEU A 132 -1.52 3.85 -13.19
N LYS A 133 -2.40 4.80 -13.51
CA LYS A 133 -3.52 5.20 -12.62
C LYS A 133 -4.47 4.05 -12.33
N GLY A 134 -4.76 3.21 -13.32
CA GLY A 134 -5.55 1.99 -13.14
C GLY A 134 -4.91 1.02 -12.14
N LEU A 135 -3.61 0.77 -12.28
CA LEU A 135 -2.85 -0.08 -11.35
C LEU A 135 -2.84 0.49 -9.93
N VAL A 136 -2.50 1.78 -9.77
CA VAL A 136 -2.47 2.45 -8.46
C VAL A 136 -3.82 2.37 -7.76
N SER A 137 -4.92 2.63 -8.47
CA SER A 137 -6.27 2.53 -7.91
C SER A 137 -6.60 1.11 -7.42
N GLY A 138 -6.14 0.08 -8.16
CA GLY A 138 -6.28 -1.31 -7.77
C GLY A 138 -5.51 -1.63 -6.48
N VAL A 139 -4.28 -1.13 -6.36
CA VAL A 139 -3.45 -1.29 -5.15
C VAL A 139 -4.07 -0.58 -3.95
N ASP A 140 -4.51 0.66 -4.11
CA ASP A 140 -5.19 1.42 -3.05
C ASP A 140 -6.44 0.69 -2.54
N GLY A 141 -7.22 0.11 -3.47
CA GLY A 141 -8.37 -0.73 -3.13
C GLY A 141 -7.99 -1.97 -2.31
N ALA A 142 -6.89 -2.64 -2.66
CA ALA A 142 -6.39 -3.80 -1.93
C ALA A 142 -5.87 -3.43 -0.53
N VAL A 143 -5.11 -2.33 -0.42
CA VAL A 143 -4.60 -1.82 0.86
C VAL A 143 -5.75 -1.42 1.78
N ASN A 144 -6.77 -0.74 1.27
CA ASN A 144 -7.95 -0.38 2.06
C ASN A 144 -8.71 -1.62 2.57
N LYS A 145 -8.85 -2.66 1.74
CA LYS A 145 -9.43 -3.94 2.18
C LYS A 145 -8.60 -4.59 3.30
N LEU A 146 -7.27 -4.55 3.18
CA LEU A 146 -6.38 -5.08 4.20
C LEU A 146 -6.48 -4.29 5.52
N ASN A 147 -6.44 -2.96 5.47
CA ASN A 147 -6.58 -2.10 6.65
C ASN A 147 -7.90 -2.36 7.39
N ASN A 148 -9.01 -2.46 6.65
CA ASN A 148 -10.31 -2.77 7.25
C ASN A 148 -10.32 -4.15 7.90
N ARG A 149 -9.72 -5.16 7.27
CA ARG A 149 -9.59 -6.51 7.83
C ARG A 149 -8.70 -6.53 9.07
N LEU A 150 -7.60 -5.80 9.08
CA LEU A 150 -6.72 -5.67 10.25
C LEU A 150 -7.45 -5.01 11.42
N ASN A 151 -8.23 -3.96 11.17
CA ASN A 151 -8.99 -3.30 12.23
C ASN A 151 -9.99 -4.26 12.88
N ARG A 152 -10.66 -5.10 12.08
CA ARG A 152 -11.61 -6.11 12.57
C ARG A 152 -10.93 -7.23 13.34
N VAL A 153 -9.77 -7.71 12.86
CA VAL A 153 -8.94 -8.67 13.59
C VAL A 153 -8.48 -8.07 14.93
N GLY A 154 -8.03 -6.82 14.96
CA GLY A 154 -7.67 -6.12 16.19
C GLY A 154 -8.83 -6.03 17.18
N ALA A 155 -10.01 -5.64 16.70
CA ALA A 155 -11.22 -5.54 17.51
C ALA A 155 -11.63 -6.90 18.08
N GLY A 156 -11.64 -7.96 17.27
CA GLY A 156 -12.00 -9.29 17.76
C GLY A 156 -10.95 -9.88 18.72
N ALA A 157 -9.66 -9.58 18.53
CA ALA A 157 -8.61 -9.98 19.46
C ALA A 157 -8.80 -9.28 20.82
N ALA A 158 -9.14 -7.99 20.81
CA ALA A 158 -9.51 -7.26 22.03
C ALA A 158 -10.78 -7.84 22.68
N ALA A 159 -11.79 -8.24 21.89
CA ALA A 159 -13.01 -8.86 22.40
C ALA A 159 -12.74 -10.21 23.07
N LEU A 160 -11.89 -11.05 22.45
CA LEU A 160 -11.46 -12.32 23.02
C LEU A 160 -10.63 -12.14 24.29
N ALA A 161 -9.78 -11.10 24.34
CA ALA A 161 -8.98 -10.78 25.52
C ALA A 161 -9.81 -10.34 26.72
N ALA A 162 -11.02 -9.80 26.49
CA ALA A 162 -11.96 -9.46 27.55
C ALA A 162 -12.70 -10.68 28.15
N LEU A 163 -12.51 -11.89 27.61
CA LEU A 163 -13.14 -13.10 28.12
C LEU A 163 -12.39 -13.64 29.33
N HIS A 164 -13.02 -13.58 30.51
CA HIS A 164 -12.49 -14.12 31.75
C HIS A 164 -13.50 -15.01 32.46
N PRO A 165 -13.09 -16.18 32.99
CA PRO A 165 -13.95 -17.00 33.84
C PRO A 165 -14.10 -16.37 35.23
N LEU A 166 -15.15 -16.78 35.95
CA LEU A 166 -15.28 -16.49 37.38
C LEU A 166 -14.33 -17.38 38.20
N ASP A 167 -14.21 -17.07 39.49
CA ASP A 167 -13.46 -17.91 40.45
C ASP A 167 -14.03 -19.34 40.51
N PHE A 168 -13.17 -20.31 40.83
CA PHE A 168 -13.54 -21.72 40.86
C PHE A 168 -14.68 -22.01 41.85
N ASN A 169 -15.69 -22.74 41.36
CA ASN A 169 -16.77 -23.32 42.15
C ASN A 169 -16.80 -24.84 41.96
N PRO A 170 -16.62 -25.67 43.02
CA PRO A 170 -16.60 -27.13 42.88
C PRO A 170 -17.93 -27.75 42.41
N GLU A 171 -19.05 -27.04 42.55
CA GLU A 171 -20.37 -27.49 42.10
C GLU A 171 -20.70 -27.03 40.67
N GLU A 172 -20.03 -25.99 40.17
CA GLU A 172 -20.26 -25.37 38.86
C GLU A 172 -18.93 -25.24 38.10
N LYS A 173 -18.60 -26.27 37.32
CA LYS A 173 -17.31 -26.36 36.61
C LYS A 173 -17.27 -25.63 35.27
N TRP A 174 -18.42 -25.19 34.76
CA TRP A 174 -18.57 -24.48 33.49
C TRP A 174 -18.79 -22.99 33.74
N ASN A 175 -18.03 -22.15 33.04
CA ASN A 175 -18.20 -20.70 33.04
C ASN A 175 -18.36 -20.20 31.60
N PHE A 176 -19.22 -19.22 31.40
CA PHE A 176 -19.41 -18.55 30.11
C PHE A 176 -19.13 -17.06 30.27
N ALA A 177 -18.44 -16.47 29.30
CA ALA A 177 -18.17 -15.04 29.26
C ALA A 177 -18.56 -14.45 27.90
N ALA A 178 -18.89 -13.17 27.90
CA ALA A 178 -19.03 -12.38 26.70
C ALA A 178 -18.10 -11.16 26.78
N GLY A 179 -17.48 -10.82 25.66
CA GLY A 179 -16.51 -9.74 25.54
C GLY A 179 -16.87 -8.81 24.39
N PHE A 180 -16.44 -7.57 24.49
CA PHE A 180 -16.54 -6.59 23.42
C PHE A 180 -15.17 -5.96 23.21
N GLY A 181 -14.80 -5.78 21.95
CA GLY A 181 -13.52 -5.19 21.58
C GLY A 181 -13.71 -4.15 20.49
N HIS A 182 -12.97 -3.06 20.62
CA HIS A 182 -12.93 -1.97 19.66
C HIS A 182 -11.49 -1.72 19.27
N TYR A 183 -11.24 -1.53 17.97
CA TYR A 183 -9.93 -1.14 17.47
C TYR A 183 -10.08 -0.21 16.27
N VAL A 184 -9.58 1.01 16.40
CA VAL A 184 -9.64 2.10 15.41
C VAL A 184 -11.09 2.39 14.98
N ASN A 185 -11.59 1.77 13.91
CA ASN A 185 -12.92 1.98 13.36
C ASN A 185 -13.75 0.70 13.26
N ALA A 186 -13.33 -0.37 13.93
CA ALA A 186 -14.00 -1.67 13.94
C ALA A 186 -14.42 -2.08 15.35
N ASN A 187 -15.51 -2.82 15.44
CA ASN A 187 -16.07 -3.38 16.66
C ASN A 187 -16.30 -4.88 16.48
N ALA A 188 -16.05 -5.64 17.54
CA ALA A 188 -16.31 -7.07 17.56
C ALA A 188 -16.85 -7.51 18.93
N GLY A 189 -17.70 -8.52 18.91
CA GLY A 189 -18.15 -9.25 20.09
C GLY A 189 -17.44 -10.59 20.18
N ALA A 190 -17.36 -11.15 21.38
CA ALA A 190 -16.83 -12.47 21.63
C ALA A 190 -17.65 -13.21 22.68
N ILE A 191 -17.67 -14.54 22.59
CA ILE A 191 -18.19 -15.45 23.60
C ILE A 191 -17.13 -16.49 23.90
N GLY A 192 -16.97 -16.82 25.17
CA GLY A 192 -16.10 -17.88 25.65
C GLY A 192 -16.83 -18.86 26.54
N ALA A 193 -16.38 -20.11 26.47
CA ALA A 193 -16.71 -21.17 27.41
C ALA A 193 -15.43 -21.64 28.11
N PHE A 194 -15.54 -21.88 29.40
CA PHE A 194 -14.42 -22.22 30.26
C PHE A 194 -14.81 -23.42 31.12
N TYR A 195 -13.91 -24.40 31.23
CA TYR A 195 -14.12 -25.60 32.05
C TYR A 195 -12.99 -25.75 33.07
N GLN A 196 -13.34 -25.79 34.35
CA GLN A 196 -12.41 -25.95 35.46
C GLN A 196 -12.67 -27.26 36.21
N PRO A 197 -11.94 -28.35 35.93
CA PRO A 197 -12.11 -29.61 36.64
C PRO A 197 -11.82 -29.52 38.15
N ASN A 198 -10.87 -28.66 38.53
CA ASN A 198 -10.35 -28.40 39.88
C ASN A 198 -9.80 -26.95 39.96
N GLU A 199 -9.34 -26.51 41.15
CA GLU A 199 -8.81 -25.16 41.40
C GLU A 199 -7.53 -24.82 40.61
N ASP A 200 -6.84 -25.83 40.09
CA ASP A 200 -5.53 -25.71 39.47
C ASP A 200 -5.56 -25.77 37.94
N THR A 201 -6.67 -26.19 37.34
CA THR A 201 -6.76 -26.43 35.89
C THR A 201 -7.92 -25.66 35.28
N LEU A 202 -7.65 -24.91 34.21
CA LEU A 202 -8.64 -24.20 33.42
C LEU A 202 -8.45 -24.53 31.94
N PHE A 203 -9.51 -24.99 31.28
CA PHE A 203 -9.61 -25.06 29.83
C PHE A 203 -10.45 -23.88 29.33
N SER A 204 -10.05 -23.26 28.23
CA SER A 204 -10.76 -22.15 27.60
C SER A 204 -11.01 -22.42 26.11
N LEU A 205 -12.18 -21.99 25.63
CA LEU A 205 -12.56 -21.97 24.23
C LEU A 205 -13.31 -20.65 23.97
N GLY A 206 -12.87 -19.88 22.98
CA GLY A 206 -13.46 -18.58 22.66
C GLY A 206 -13.68 -18.40 21.17
N GLY A 207 -14.74 -17.68 20.82
CA GLY A 207 -15.03 -17.25 19.46
C GLY A 207 -15.38 -15.77 19.43
N SER A 208 -14.91 -15.04 18.42
CA SER A 208 -15.33 -13.64 18.17
C SER A 208 -15.96 -13.48 16.79
N TRP A 209 -16.89 -12.53 16.72
CA TRP A 209 -17.61 -12.15 15.52
C TRP A 209 -17.72 -10.62 15.44
N GLY A 210 -17.77 -10.09 14.23
CA GLY A 210 -17.99 -8.66 14.01
C GLY A 210 -17.25 -8.15 12.79
N GLY A 211 -17.98 -7.48 11.89
CA GLY A 211 -17.41 -6.78 10.74
C GLY A 211 -16.96 -7.65 9.55
N GLY A 212 -16.99 -8.99 9.63
CA GLY A 212 -16.74 -9.87 8.47
C GLY A 212 -15.69 -10.98 8.67
N GLU A 213 -14.93 -10.96 9.77
CA GLU A 213 -13.98 -12.00 10.15
C GLU A 213 -14.36 -12.57 11.50
N ASN A 214 -14.38 -13.90 11.57
CA ASN A 214 -14.58 -14.62 12.81
C ASN A 214 -13.23 -15.19 13.26
N MET A 215 -12.98 -15.20 14.56
CA MET A 215 -11.78 -15.81 15.14
C MET A 215 -12.16 -16.82 16.20
N VAL A 216 -11.30 -17.81 16.40
CA VAL A 216 -11.44 -18.86 17.41
C VAL A 216 -10.13 -18.97 18.18
N ASN A 217 -10.21 -19.13 19.50
CA ASN A 217 -9.08 -19.47 20.35
C ASN A 217 -9.40 -20.67 21.25
N ALA A 218 -8.37 -21.37 21.70
CA ALA A 218 -8.45 -22.42 22.70
C ALA A 218 -7.18 -22.41 23.55
N GLY A 219 -7.29 -22.74 24.84
CA GLY A 219 -6.15 -22.70 25.74
C GLY A 219 -6.32 -23.58 26.98
N VAL A 220 -5.20 -23.80 27.68
CA VAL A 220 -5.15 -24.45 28.99
C VAL A 220 -4.30 -23.60 29.93
N SER A 221 -4.70 -23.48 31.20
CA SER A 221 -3.95 -22.80 32.25
C SER A 221 -3.80 -23.73 33.45
N ILE A 222 -2.60 -23.74 34.03
CA ILE A 222 -2.23 -24.59 35.16
C ILE A 222 -1.67 -23.69 36.27
N ARG A 223 -2.21 -23.81 37.48
CA ARG A 223 -1.69 -23.16 38.68
C ARG A 223 -0.53 -23.97 39.25
N LEU A 224 0.59 -23.32 39.55
CA LEU A 224 1.78 -23.95 40.14
C LEU A 224 2.16 -23.26 41.45
N GLY A 225 2.12 -23.97 42.57
CA GLY A 225 2.57 -23.47 43.87
C GLY A 225 1.87 -24.11 45.08
N HIS A 226 2.57 -24.21 46.21
CA HIS A 226 2.03 -24.70 47.47
C HIS A 226 1.37 -23.52 48.22
N GLY A 227 0.05 -23.37 48.11
CA GLY A 227 -0.69 -22.41 48.93
C GLY A 227 -0.81 -22.91 50.36
N ASN A 228 -0.35 -22.14 51.35
CA ASN A 228 -0.66 -22.38 52.76
C ASN A 228 -2.19 -22.46 52.92
N SER A 229 -2.68 -23.65 53.23
CA SER A 229 -4.06 -24.12 53.07
C SER A 229 -5.05 -23.62 54.14
N ILE A 230 -4.96 -22.36 54.57
CA ILE A 230 -5.94 -21.78 55.51
C ILE A 230 -7.08 -21.07 54.77
N ILE A 231 -6.94 -20.82 53.46
CA ILE A 231 -8.00 -20.28 52.62
C ILE A 231 -8.63 -21.44 51.85
N GLY A 232 -9.52 -22.18 52.51
CA GLY A 232 -10.48 -23.02 51.77
C GLY A 232 -11.28 -22.14 50.80
N SER A 233 -11.74 -22.72 49.68
CA SER A 233 -12.59 -22.03 48.71
C SER A 233 -13.59 -21.10 49.41
N ARG A 234 -13.77 -19.86 48.92
CA ARG A 234 -14.68 -18.87 49.55
C ARG A 234 -16.08 -19.45 49.77
N THR A 235 -16.51 -20.39 48.95
CA THR A 235 -17.76 -21.15 49.08
C THR A 235 -17.75 -22.11 50.27
N VAL A 236 -16.62 -22.80 50.53
CA VAL A 236 -16.43 -23.62 51.73
C VAL A 236 -16.44 -22.74 52.98
N MET A 237 -15.73 -21.61 52.94
CA MET A 237 -15.73 -20.63 54.04
C MET A 237 -17.13 -20.03 54.27
N ALA A 238 -17.89 -19.74 53.21
CA ALA A 238 -19.27 -19.26 53.33
C ALA A 238 -20.20 -20.31 53.95
N ARG A 239 -20.06 -21.60 53.57
CA ARG A 239 -20.79 -22.71 54.21
C ARG A 239 -20.43 -22.85 55.67
N GLU A 240 -19.15 -22.78 56.01
CA GLU A 240 -18.68 -22.80 57.39
C GLU A 240 -19.21 -21.61 58.19
N ILE A 241 -19.26 -20.40 57.61
CA ILE A 241 -19.85 -19.22 58.25
C ILE A 241 -21.35 -19.41 58.49
N ILE A 242 -22.09 -19.99 57.53
CA ILE A 242 -23.51 -20.30 57.71
C ILE A 242 -23.70 -21.33 58.82
N ALA A 243 -22.90 -22.39 58.84
CA ALA A 243 -22.93 -23.41 59.88
C ALA A 243 -22.57 -22.82 61.27
N LEU A 244 -21.56 -21.94 61.32
CA LEU A 244 -21.18 -21.20 62.53
C LEU A 244 -22.31 -20.28 63.00
N LYS A 245 -22.99 -19.57 62.10
CA LYS A 245 -24.17 -18.75 62.46
C LYS A 245 -25.29 -19.59 63.07
N GLN A 246 -25.61 -20.74 62.47
CA GLN A 246 -26.59 -21.67 63.03
C GLN A 246 -26.15 -22.21 64.41
N GLN A 247 -24.86 -22.49 64.58
CA GLN A 247 -24.31 -22.93 65.87
C GLN A 247 -24.39 -21.83 66.94
N VAL A 248 -24.13 -20.57 66.57
CA VAL A 248 -24.28 -19.40 67.45
C VAL A 248 -25.74 -19.19 67.84
N GLU A 249 -26.68 -19.31 66.91
CA GLU A 249 -28.12 -19.23 67.20
C GLU A 249 -28.58 -20.34 68.17
N ALA A 250 -28.13 -21.58 67.94
CA ALA A 250 -28.41 -22.70 68.84
C ALA A 250 -27.81 -22.50 70.24
N GLN A 251 -26.63 -21.89 70.35
CA GLN A 251 -26.04 -21.53 71.64
C GLN A 251 -26.83 -20.43 72.36
N ASN A 252 -27.30 -19.41 71.64
CA ASN A 252 -28.13 -18.35 72.23
C ASN A 252 -29.46 -18.90 72.77
N LEU A 253 -30.08 -19.88 72.09
CA LEU A 253 -31.26 -20.57 72.60
C LEU A 253 -30.99 -21.32 73.91
N LYS A 254 -29.89 -22.08 73.98
CA LYS A 254 -29.47 -22.78 75.22
C LYS A 254 -29.15 -21.80 76.35
N LEU A 255 -28.56 -20.65 76.04
CA LEU A 255 -28.28 -19.61 77.03
C LEU A 255 -29.57 -19.05 77.63
N LYS A 256 -30.60 -18.85 76.79
CA LYS A 256 -31.93 -18.41 77.23
C LYS A 256 -32.61 -19.45 78.12
N GLU A 257 -32.53 -20.75 77.78
CA GLU A 257 -33.03 -21.83 78.64
C GLU A 257 -32.31 -21.85 80.01
N ASN A 258 -30.98 -21.63 80.03
CA ASN A 258 -30.23 -21.54 81.28
C ASN A 258 -30.63 -20.33 82.14
N GLU A 259 -30.91 -19.18 81.53
CA GLU A 259 -31.45 -18.00 82.23
C GLU A 259 -32.85 -18.28 82.81
N ASP A 260 -33.74 -18.92 82.04
CA ASP A 260 -35.07 -19.32 82.53
C ASP A 260 -34.98 -20.36 83.66
N LEU A 261 -34.03 -21.31 83.58
CA LEU A 261 -33.75 -22.26 84.65
C LEU A 261 -33.25 -21.56 85.91
N LYS A 262 -32.37 -20.56 85.79
CA LYS A 262 -31.94 -19.73 86.92
C LYS A 262 -33.12 -18.94 87.53
N ALA A 263 -33.99 -18.38 86.70
CA ALA A 263 -35.17 -17.66 87.19
C ALA A 263 -36.14 -18.59 87.94
N ARG A 264 -36.32 -19.82 87.45
CA ARG A 264 -37.12 -20.86 88.13
C ARG A 264 -36.47 -21.31 89.45
N LEU A 265 -35.15 -21.50 89.47
CA LEU A 265 -34.41 -21.81 90.69
C LEU A 265 -34.55 -20.69 91.73
N ALA A 266 -34.38 -19.43 91.33
CA ALA A 266 -34.58 -18.29 92.23
C ALA A 266 -36.01 -18.22 92.80
N LYS A 267 -37.01 -18.59 91.99
CA LYS A 267 -38.40 -18.68 92.44
C LYS A 267 -38.61 -19.84 93.42
N GLN A 268 -37.99 -20.99 93.17
CA GLN A 268 -38.01 -22.12 94.10
C GLN A 268 -37.32 -21.76 95.43
N ASP A 269 -36.20 -21.03 95.40
CA ASP A 269 -35.54 -20.55 96.61
C ASP A 269 -36.43 -19.60 97.42
N GLN A 270 -37.20 -18.73 96.76
CA GLN A 270 -38.21 -17.89 97.42
C GLN A 270 -39.33 -18.71 98.05
N GLU A 271 -39.90 -19.69 97.33
CA GLU A 271 -40.96 -20.57 97.86
C GLU A 271 -40.45 -21.39 99.06
N ILE A 272 -39.21 -21.88 99.03
CA ILE A 272 -38.57 -22.56 100.16
C ILE A 272 -38.38 -21.60 101.36
N ALA A 273 -38.01 -20.35 101.12
CA ALA A 273 -37.89 -19.35 102.18
C ALA A 273 -39.24 -19.05 102.85
N GLU A 274 -40.31 -18.93 102.06
CA GLU A 274 -41.67 -18.74 102.56
C GLU A 274 -42.19 -19.96 103.33
N LEU A 275 -41.97 -21.17 102.83
CA LEU A 275 -42.31 -22.42 103.54
C LEU A 275 -41.56 -22.53 104.88
N LYS A 276 -40.26 -22.19 104.91
CA LYS A 276 -39.48 -22.13 106.17
C LYS A 276 -40.04 -21.10 107.15
N ALA A 277 -40.46 -19.93 106.68
CA ALA A 277 -41.08 -18.91 107.52
C ALA A 277 -42.46 -19.35 108.07
N MET A 278 -43.21 -20.14 107.29
CA MET A 278 -44.50 -20.70 107.71
C MET A 278 -44.32 -21.82 108.76
N VAL A 279 -43.31 -22.68 108.60
CA VAL A 279 -42.93 -23.70 109.60
C VAL A 279 -42.49 -23.05 110.91
N LEU A 280 -41.72 -21.95 110.87
CA LEU A 280 -41.34 -21.19 112.06
C LEU A 280 -42.54 -20.53 112.77
N LYS A 281 -43.55 -20.06 112.04
CA LYS A 281 -44.81 -19.55 112.62
C LYS A 281 -45.68 -20.64 113.24
N LEU A 282 -45.62 -21.87 112.71
CA LEU A 282 -46.30 -23.04 113.30
C LEU A 282 -45.59 -23.55 114.56
N ALA A 283 -44.25 -23.49 114.60
CA ALA A 283 -43.45 -23.85 115.77
C ALA A 283 -43.59 -22.86 116.94
N ALA A 284 -44.00 -21.61 116.70
CA ALA A 284 -44.24 -20.61 117.74
C ALA A 284 -45.65 -20.66 118.38
N LYS A 285 -46.48 -21.64 118.00
CA LYS A 285 -47.86 -21.80 118.49
C LYS A 285 -48.14 -23.14 119.20
N GLY A 286 -47.09 -23.89 119.54
CA GLY A 286 -47.11 -25.01 120.48
C GLY A 286 -46.18 -24.72 121.65
#